data_AF-A0A943QJA7-F1
#
_entry.id   AF-A0A943QJA7-F1
#
_cell.length_a   1.000
_cell.length_b   1.000
_cell.length_c   1.000
_cell.angle_alpha   90.00
_cell.angle_beta   90.00
_cell.angle_gamma   90.00
#
_symmetry.space_group_name_H-M   'P 1'
#
loop_
_entity.id
_entity.type
_entity.pdbx_description
1 polymer ?
#
loop_
_entity_poly.entity_id
_entity_poly.type
_entity_poly.pdbx_seq_one_letter_code
_entity_poly.pdbx_strand_id
1 'polypeptide(L)'
;MKKGQVFIGLGVLAAVTAFGAIQYKENSKLALFLLTGLLLGYVLQRSRFGFAGGVRKIAMTGDGKLSKALLFLFAITTIGAAGIHYGAFSKGAEAAFRAAEGVATIPGTGSVSAINLAFIIGGLLFGIGMIIGGGCASGTLSDTGEGSVRGIIVLFFFCIGGMLGTWHLPKLKKTFLFENGYTLYLPDKFGYIGAVVVSLLLLTVLYAIVKTYENKRKNAGTQVLEVIPEDERPMEEAKVYKFFSKETYHKFFVERWSFYVSAVLIGILFLFIINTSGSSWGASGPYTHWGVALFSKLGIDFSAIDGFAGSVKVVNGGILNDPVSVRNIGIILGALICMLLAGKWKFYVNFKAKDTVFYALAGILMGYGAKLAGGCNVGALFSGIANMSLSGWVFLVMLVIGGLIGIQIVKKFDIPA
;
A
#
# COMPACT_ATOMS: atom_id res chain seq x y z
N MET A 1 27.41 -13.47 0.84
CA MET A 1 26.32 -13.55 1.83
C MET A 1 26.88 -13.39 3.24
N LYS A 2 26.38 -12.43 4.04
CA LYS A 2 26.85 -12.21 5.42
C LYS A 2 26.15 -13.18 6.38
N LYS A 3 26.80 -14.29 6.76
CA LYS A 3 26.22 -15.35 7.60
C LYS A 3 25.59 -14.83 8.90
N GLY A 4 26.20 -13.85 9.56
CA GLY A 4 25.66 -13.25 10.78
C GLY A 4 24.26 -12.64 10.61
N GLN A 5 23.99 -12.00 9.46
CA GLN A 5 22.66 -11.45 9.19
C GLN A 5 21.60 -12.53 9.00
N VAL A 6 21.97 -13.67 8.41
CA VAL A 6 21.06 -14.81 8.24
C VAL A 6 20.64 -15.35 9.60
N PHE A 7 21.57 -15.52 10.54
CA PHE A 7 21.24 -15.95 11.90
C PHE A 7 20.34 -14.96 12.64
N ILE A 8 20.59 -13.66 12.50
CA ILE A 8 19.70 -12.62 13.05
C ILE A 8 18.32 -12.71 12.40
N GLY A 9 18.25 -12.88 11.08
CA GLY A 9 16.99 -13.05 10.35
C GLY A 9 16.17 -14.25 10.83
N LEU A 10 16.82 -15.39 11.07
CA LEU A 10 16.19 -16.58 11.65
C LEU A 10 15.71 -16.32 13.07
N GLY A 11 16.51 -15.62 13.89
CA GLY A 11 16.12 -15.24 15.25
C GLY A 11 14.89 -14.32 15.28
N VAL A 12 14.86 -13.30 14.40
CA VAL A 12 13.71 -12.41 14.24
C VAL A 12 12.48 -13.19 13.76
N LEU A 13 12.64 -14.08 12.78
CA LEU A 13 11.53 -14.92 12.30
C LEU A 13 10.97 -15.82 13.42
N ALA A 14 11.84 -16.43 14.23
CA ALA A 14 11.42 -17.24 15.38
C ALA A 14 10.68 -16.40 16.43
N ALA A 15 11.20 -15.22 16.77
CA ALA A 15 10.58 -14.30 17.73
C ALA A 15 9.20 -13.84 17.26
N VAL A 16 9.07 -13.46 15.98
CA VAL A 16 7.79 -13.03 15.39
C VAL A 16 6.80 -14.19 15.31
N THR A 17 7.26 -15.39 15.02
CA THR A 17 6.41 -16.59 15.01
C THR A 17 5.91 -16.92 16.42
N ALA A 18 6.79 -16.86 17.43
CA ALA A 18 6.42 -17.06 18.82
C ALA A 18 5.42 -15.99 19.29
N PHE A 19 5.65 -14.72 18.96
CA PHE A 19 4.71 -13.63 19.23
C PHE A 19 3.36 -13.88 18.55
N GLY A 20 3.35 -14.27 17.27
CA GLY A 20 2.14 -14.64 16.55
C GLY A 20 1.37 -15.80 17.20
N ALA A 21 2.07 -16.81 17.72
CA ALA A 21 1.47 -17.94 18.42
C ALA A 21 0.86 -17.53 19.77
N ILE A 22 1.49 -16.59 20.49
CA ILE A 22 0.93 -16.00 21.72
C ILE A 22 -0.33 -15.19 21.38
N GLN A 23 -0.25 -14.28 20.42
CA GLN A 23 -1.41 -13.49 19.98
C GLN A 23 -2.54 -14.36 19.47
N TYR A 24 -2.26 -15.52 18.85
CA TYR A 24 -3.30 -16.44 18.39
C TYR A 24 -4.14 -17.00 19.55
N LYS A 25 -3.52 -17.26 20.71
CA LYS A 25 -4.22 -17.75 21.91
C LYS A 25 -5.17 -16.70 22.49
N GLU A 26 -4.82 -15.42 22.39
CA GLU A 26 -5.66 -14.31 22.87
C GLU A 26 -6.71 -13.89 21.83
N ASN A 27 -6.29 -13.72 20.58
CA ASN A 27 -7.13 -13.30 19.48
C ASN A 27 -6.59 -13.84 18.15
N SER A 28 -7.21 -14.90 17.64
CA SER A 28 -6.84 -15.56 16.39
C SER A 28 -6.79 -14.61 15.18
N LYS A 29 -7.58 -13.51 15.19
CA LYS A 29 -7.52 -12.51 14.12
C LYS A 29 -6.20 -11.74 14.14
N LEU A 30 -5.66 -11.34 15.29
CA LEU A 30 -4.40 -10.58 15.34
C LEU A 30 -3.23 -11.34 14.73
N ALA A 31 -3.15 -12.66 14.97
CA ALA A 31 -2.15 -13.52 14.36
C ALA A 31 -2.26 -13.55 12.82
N LEU A 32 -3.48 -13.57 12.27
CA LEU A 32 -3.71 -13.50 10.82
C LEU A 32 -3.28 -12.15 10.23
N PHE A 33 -3.52 -11.04 10.95
CA PHE A 33 -3.04 -9.72 10.52
C PHE A 33 -1.52 -9.64 10.51
N LEU A 34 -0.85 -10.22 11.52
CA LEU A 34 0.62 -10.31 11.54
C LEU A 34 1.14 -11.16 10.37
N LEU A 35 0.58 -12.35 10.16
CA LEU A 35 0.97 -13.26 9.08
C LEU A 35 0.81 -12.60 7.70
N THR A 36 -0.36 -12.01 7.43
CA THR A 36 -0.61 -11.31 6.16
C THR A 36 0.32 -10.11 5.99
N GLY A 37 0.63 -9.40 7.08
CA GLY A 37 1.63 -8.33 7.07
C GLY A 37 3.02 -8.81 6.66
N LEU A 38 3.52 -9.89 7.28
CA LEU A 38 4.84 -10.47 6.96
C LEU A 38 4.93 -10.90 5.50
N LEU A 39 3.91 -11.59 5.01
CA LEU A 39 3.85 -12.06 3.62
C LEU A 39 3.79 -10.88 2.65
N LEU A 40 2.97 -9.86 2.93
CA LEU A 40 2.93 -8.65 2.11
C LEU A 40 4.28 -7.94 2.09
N GLY A 41 4.91 -7.73 3.26
CA GLY A 41 6.24 -7.10 3.36
C GLY A 41 7.30 -7.84 2.55
N TYR A 42 7.34 -9.16 2.68
CA TYR A 42 8.24 -10.01 1.92
C TYR A 42 8.00 -9.90 0.40
N VAL A 43 6.76 -10.04 -0.07
CA VAL A 43 6.43 -9.98 -1.51
C VAL A 43 6.70 -8.61 -2.12
N LEU A 44 6.33 -7.52 -1.41
CA LEU A 44 6.59 -6.14 -1.83
C LEU A 44 8.09 -5.90 -2.03
N GLN A 45 8.90 -6.40 -1.09
CA GLN A 45 10.35 -6.27 -1.11
C GLN A 45 10.99 -7.10 -2.24
N ARG A 46 10.60 -8.38 -2.41
CA ARG A 46 11.19 -9.29 -3.43
C ARG A 46 11.16 -8.79 -4.87
N SER A 47 10.17 -7.97 -5.20
CA SER A 47 9.96 -7.46 -6.55
C SER A 47 10.10 -5.94 -6.65
N ARG A 48 10.27 -5.24 -5.51
CA ARG A 48 10.12 -3.78 -5.41
C ARG A 48 8.79 -3.30 -6.00
N PHE A 49 7.72 -3.99 -5.60
CA PHE A 49 6.37 -3.76 -6.14
C PHE A 49 5.70 -2.61 -5.40
N GLY A 50 5.55 -1.47 -6.07
CA GLY A 50 4.97 -0.28 -5.45
C GLY A 50 4.21 0.58 -6.44
N PHE A 51 3.08 1.13 -5.99
CA PHE A 51 2.23 2.02 -6.78
C PHE A 51 2.97 3.26 -7.30
N ALA A 52 3.80 3.88 -6.43
CA ALA A 52 4.62 5.02 -6.81
C ALA A 52 5.60 4.67 -7.94
N GLY A 53 6.21 3.48 -7.88
CA GLY A 53 7.07 2.95 -8.93
C GLY A 53 6.33 2.75 -10.26
N GLY A 54 5.05 2.35 -10.21
CA GLY A 54 4.21 2.19 -11.40
C GLY A 54 3.98 3.49 -12.17
N VAL A 55 3.93 4.65 -11.49
CA VAL A 55 3.83 5.96 -12.14
C VAL A 55 5.21 6.49 -12.52
N ARG A 56 6.17 6.37 -11.59
CA ARG A 56 7.52 6.93 -11.78
C ARG A 56 8.29 6.26 -12.91
N LYS A 57 8.31 4.92 -12.98
CA LYS A 57 9.11 4.19 -13.99
C LYS A 57 8.65 4.49 -15.40
N ILE A 58 7.35 4.44 -15.65
CA ILE A 58 6.83 4.73 -16.98
C ILE A 58 7.11 6.19 -17.38
N ALA A 59 6.89 7.15 -16.48
CA ALA A 59 7.05 8.57 -16.80
C ALA A 59 8.52 9.04 -16.87
N MET A 60 9.42 8.44 -16.09
CA MET A 60 10.84 8.80 -16.07
C MET A 60 11.65 8.03 -17.10
N THR A 61 11.45 6.71 -17.18
CA THR A 61 12.31 5.80 -17.93
C THR A 61 11.59 5.13 -19.10
N GLY A 62 10.28 5.26 -19.22
CA GLY A 62 9.49 4.57 -20.24
C GLY A 62 9.35 3.07 -20.00
N ASP A 63 9.72 2.54 -18.83
CA ASP A 63 9.50 1.13 -18.47
C ASP A 63 8.08 0.96 -17.88
N GLY A 64 7.20 0.33 -18.66
CA GLY A 64 5.81 0.08 -18.28
C GLY A 64 5.57 -1.26 -17.59
N LYS A 65 6.60 -2.08 -17.34
CA LYS A 65 6.44 -3.45 -16.81
C LYS A 65 5.69 -3.48 -15.48
N LEU A 66 6.05 -2.60 -14.54
CA LEU A 66 5.39 -2.53 -13.23
C LEU A 66 3.96 -2.00 -13.34
N SER A 67 3.72 -0.99 -14.18
CA SER A 67 2.36 -0.44 -14.41
C SER A 67 1.42 -1.52 -14.97
N LYS A 68 1.89 -2.30 -15.95
CA LYS A 68 1.12 -3.43 -16.50
C LYS A 68 0.84 -4.51 -15.46
N ALA A 69 1.80 -4.83 -14.60
CA ALA A 69 1.59 -5.80 -13.51
C ALA A 69 0.61 -5.28 -12.43
N LEU A 70 0.59 -3.98 -12.15
CA LEU A 70 -0.41 -3.36 -11.27
C LEU A 70 -1.82 -3.43 -11.86
N LEU A 71 -1.97 -3.18 -13.17
CA LEU A 71 -3.26 -3.34 -13.85
C LEU A 71 -3.73 -4.80 -13.85
N PHE A 72 -2.79 -5.74 -14.02
CA PHE A 72 -3.09 -7.17 -13.89
C PHE A 72 -3.53 -7.54 -12.46
N LEU A 73 -2.85 -7.02 -11.43
CA LEU A 73 -3.27 -7.16 -10.04
C LEU A 73 -4.72 -6.67 -9.86
N PHE A 74 -5.04 -5.47 -10.37
CA PHE A 74 -6.41 -4.92 -10.27
C PHE A 74 -7.44 -5.81 -10.95
N ALA A 75 -7.12 -6.38 -12.11
CA ALA A 75 -8.03 -7.26 -12.85
C ALA A 75 -8.37 -8.51 -12.04
N ILE A 76 -7.35 -9.25 -11.58
CA ILE A 76 -7.57 -10.52 -10.86
C ILE A 76 -8.27 -10.30 -9.52
N THR A 77 -7.98 -9.19 -8.82
CA THR A 77 -8.62 -8.90 -7.53
C THR A 77 -10.04 -8.40 -7.69
N THR A 78 -10.35 -7.68 -8.77
CA THR A 78 -11.73 -7.27 -9.07
C THR A 78 -12.62 -8.48 -9.33
N ILE A 79 -12.12 -9.46 -10.09
CA ILE A 79 -12.85 -10.71 -10.35
C ILE A 79 -13.07 -11.48 -9.04
N GLY A 80 -12.00 -11.65 -8.24
CA GLY A 80 -12.10 -12.36 -6.95
C GLY A 80 -13.03 -11.66 -5.95
N ALA A 81 -12.92 -10.34 -5.81
CA ALA A 81 -13.76 -9.55 -4.92
C ALA A 81 -15.23 -9.57 -5.36
N ALA A 82 -15.51 -9.53 -6.66
CA ALA A 82 -16.88 -9.66 -7.18
C ALA A 82 -17.52 -11.00 -6.78
N GLY A 83 -16.76 -12.11 -6.81
CA GLY A 83 -17.22 -13.40 -6.32
C GLY A 83 -17.56 -13.39 -4.83
N ILE A 84 -16.68 -12.80 -4.01
CA ILE A 84 -16.93 -12.63 -2.56
C ILE A 84 -18.16 -11.76 -2.32
N HIS A 85 -18.27 -10.63 -3.02
CA HIS A 85 -19.37 -9.70 -2.83
C HIS A 85 -20.71 -10.30 -3.25
N TYR A 86 -20.76 -10.99 -4.39
CA TYR A 86 -21.96 -11.68 -4.84
C TYR A 86 -22.37 -12.79 -3.86
N GLY A 87 -21.39 -13.56 -3.37
CA GLY A 87 -21.64 -14.59 -2.35
C GLY A 87 -22.21 -14.02 -1.05
N ALA A 88 -21.72 -12.86 -0.59
CA ALA A 88 -22.27 -12.18 0.58
C ALA A 88 -23.67 -11.59 0.31
N PHE A 89 -23.84 -10.92 -0.83
CA PHE A 89 -25.13 -10.34 -1.25
C PHE A 89 -26.22 -11.40 -1.38
N SER A 90 -25.90 -12.57 -1.95
CA SER A 90 -26.86 -13.70 -2.07
C SER A 90 -27.35 -14.24 -0.73
N LYS A 91 -26.62 -13.95 0.37
CA LYS A 91 -26.98 -14.30 1.75
C LYS A 91 -27.66 -13.15 2.50
N GLY A 92 -28.05 -12.08 1.80
CA GLY A 92 -28.72 -10.91 2.37
C GLY A 92 -27.77 -9.87 2.99
N ALA A 93 -26.46 -9.91 2.70
CA ALA A 93 -25.55 -8.87 3.14
C ALA A 93 -25.67 -7.60 2.27
N GLU A 94 -25.53 -6.44 2.90
CA GLU A 94 -25.61 -5.13 2.24
C GLU A 94 -24.26 -4.42 2.20
N ALA A 95 -24.07 -3.51 1.25
CA ALA A 95 -22.83 -2.74 1.16
C ALA A 95 -22.64 -1.88 2.42
N ALA A 96 -21.42 -1.80 2.96
CA ALA A 96 -21.12 -1.21 4.27
C ALA A 96 -21.57 0.25 4.42
N PHE A 97 -21.65 1.01 3.32
CA PHE A 97 -22.11 2.40 3.33
C PHE A 97 -23.64 2.55 3.30
N ARG A 98 -24.40 1.44 3.18
CA ARG A 98 -25.87 1.38 3.23
C ARG A 98 -26.42 0.43 4.29
N ALA A 99 -25.59 -0.46 4.83
CA ALA A 99 -26.02 -1.47 5.77
C ALA A 99 -26.64 -0.81 7.01
N ALA A 100 -27.90 -1.15 7.28
CA ALA A 100 -28.59 -0.77 8.51
C ALA A 100 -28.00 -1.55 9.70
N GLU A 101 -28.26 -1.06 10.92
CA GLU A 101 -27.82 -1.73 12.13
C GLU A 101 -28.38 -3.16 12.20
N GLY A 102 -27.51 -4.13 12.49
CA GLY A 102 -27.87 -5.56 12.52
C GLY A 102 -27.85 -6.28 11.16
N VAL A 103 -27.68 -5.57 10.04
CA VAL A 103 -27.55 -6.20 8.71
C VAL A 103 -26.08 -6.57 8.45
N ALA A 104 -25.85 -7.78 7.95
CA ALA A 104 -24.51 -8.23 7.59
C ALA A 104 -23.92 -7.33 6.50
N THR A 105 -22.65 -6.95 6.62
CA THR A 105 -21.98 -6.11 5.63
C THR A 105 -21.27 -6.96 4.58
N ILE A 106 -21.33 -6.54 3.32
CA ILE A 106 -20.53 -7.14 2.25
C ILE A 106 -19.05 -6.86 2.55
N PRO A 107 -18.21 -7.90 2.70
CA PRO A 107 -16.80 -7.74 3.01
C PRO A 107 -16.09 -6.80 2.03
N GLY A 108 -15.24 -5.92 2.54
CA GLY A 108 -14.41 -5.02 1.72
C GLY A 108 -15.11 -3.76 1.17
N THR A 109 -16.44 -3.69 1.22
CA THR A 109 -17.20 -2.51 0.74
C THR A 109 -17.01 -1.25 1.57
N GLY A 110 -16.33 -1.32 2.72
CA GLY A 110 -15.88 -0.13 3.45
C GLY A 110 -14.84 0.74 2.71
N SER A 111 -14.31 0.24 1.58
CA SER A 111 -13.47 1.02 0.65
C SER A 111 -14.24 1.78 -0.43
N VAL A 112 -15.57 1.62 -0.47
CA VAL A 112 -16.45 2.43 -1.32
C VAL A 112 -16.64 3.78 -0.63
N SER A 113 -16.09 4.82 -1.23
CA SER A 113 -16.05 6.17 -0.64
C SER A 113 -16.81 7.17 -1.50
N ALA A 114 -17.31 8.22 -0.86
CA ALA A 114 -17.88 9.37 -1.56
C ALA A 114 -16.78 10.17 -2.28
N ILE A 115 -17.08 10.60 -3.49
CA ILE A 115 -16.24 11.50 -4.29
C ILE A 115 -16.72 12.92 -4.04
N ASN A 116 -15.94 13.71 -3.33
CA ASN A 116 -16.13 15.15 -3.14
C ASN A 116 -14.84 15.90 -3.46
N LEU A 117 -14.85 17.23 -3.34
CA LEU A 117 -13.68 18.04 -3.69
C LEU A 117 -12.49 17.75 -2.75
N ALA A 118 -12.73 17.49 -1.47
CA ALA A 118 -11.68 17.05 -0.54
C ALA A 118 -11.03 15.74 -1.00
N PHE A 119 -11.81 14.78 -1.49
CA PHE A 119 -11.30 13.51 -2.02
C PHE A 119 -10.37 13.73 -3.22
N ILE A 120 -10.78 14.59 -4.15
CA ILE A 120 -10.00 14.96 -5.34
C ILE A 120 -8.67 15.62 -4.95
N ILE A 121 -8.73 16.63 -4.06
CA ILE A 121 -7.54 17.32 -3.54
C ILE A 121 -6.65 16.32 -2.78
N GLY A 122 -7.23 15.44 -1.98
CA GLY A 122 -6.53 14.43 -1.23
C GLY A 122 -5.73 13.47 -2.11
N GLY A 123 -6.35 12.97 -3.19
CA GLY A 123 -5.68 12.13 -4.19
C GLY A 123 -4.52 12.85 -4.89
N LEU A 124 -4.70 14.14 -5.23
CA LEU A 124 -3.65 14.95 -5.84
C LEU A 124 -2.44 15.16 -4.90
N LEU A 125 -2.69 15.60 -3.66
CA LEU A 125 -1.65 15.80 -2.64
C LEU A 125 -0.90 14.50 -2.34
N PHE A 126 -1.64 13.39 -2.22
CA PHE A 126 -1.04 12.07 -2.02
C PHE A 126 -0.14 11.68 -3.19
N GLY A 127 -0.60 11.90 -4.44
CA GLY A 127 0.17 11.64 -5.65
C GLY A 127 1.49 12.40 -5.72
N ILE A 128 1.48 13.69 -5.37
CA ILE A 128 2.68 14.53 -5.28
C ILE A 128 3.64 13.96 -4.23
N GLY A 129 3.11 13.73 -3.01
CA GLY A 129 3.90 13.25 -1.89
C GLY A 129 4.54 11.89 -2.15
N MET A 130 3.83 10.93 -2.75
CA MET A 130 4.39 9.59 -2.99
C MET A 130 5.58 9.57 -3.96
N ILE A 131 5.64 10.53 -4.90
CA ILE A 131 6.75 10.62 -5.85
C ILE A 131 7.96 11.30 -5.21
N ILE A 132 7.75 12.43 -4.54
CA ILE A 132 8.83 13.14 -3.81
C ILE A 132 9.40 12.24 -2.71
N GLY A 133 8.52 11.54 -1.99
CA GLY A 133 8.86 10.62 -0.93
C GLY A 133 9.48 9.32 -1.41
N GLY A 134 9.53 9.04 -2.73
CA GLY A 134 10.13 7.83 -3.31
C GLY A 134 9.38 6.52 -3.03
N GLY A 135 8.16 6.58 -2.47
CA GLY A 135 7.40 5.41 -2.04
C GLY A 135 5.92 5.70 -1.81
N CYS A 136 5.08 4.67 -1.95
CA CYS A 136 3.67 4.72 -1.55
C CYS A 136 3.50 4.30 -0.08
N ALA A 137 2.30 4.42 0.51
CA ALA A 137 2.11 4.10 1.94
C ALA A 137 2.67 2.75 2.39
N SER A 138 2.35 1.65 1.69
CA SER A 138 2.90 0.32 2.00
C SER A 138 4.36 0.17 1.59
N GLY A 139 4.79 0.87 0.52
CA GLY A 139 6.18 0.94 0.11
C GLY A 139 7.07 1.64 1.14
N THR A 140 6.58 2.68 1.81
CA THR A 140 7.29 3.34 2.90
C THR A 140 7.54 2.37 4.05
N LEU A 141 6.59 1.48 4.36
CA LEU A 141 6.79 0.43 5.38
C LEU A 141 7.84 -0.59 4.96
N SER A 142 7.80 -1.08 3.72
CA SER A 142 8.82 -2.02 3.23
C SER A 142 10.20 -1.36 3.17
N ASP A 143 10.29 -0.12 2.65
CA ASP A 143 11.51 0.68 2.59
C ASP A 143 12.12 0.85 3.99
N THR A 144 11.28 1.13 5.01
CA THR A 144 11.73 1.19 6.41
C THR A 144 12.29 -0.15 6.88
N GLY A 145 11.63 -1.27 6.60
CA GLY A 145 12.11 -2.61 6.94
C GLY A 145 13.43 -2.96 6.25
N GLU A 146 13.65 -2.47 5.04
CA GLU A 146 14.89 -2.64 4.27
C GLU A 146 16.09 -1.85 4.80
N GLY A 147 15.85 -0.88 5.70
CA GLY A 147 16.89 0.02 6.22
C GLY A 147 16.99 1.36 5.49
N SER A 148 15.97 1.76 4.72
CA SER A 148 15.91 3.07 4.06
C SER A 148 15.73 4.19 5.08
N VAL A 149 16.74 5.05 5.23
CA VAL A 149 16.60 6.24 6.08
C VAL A 149 15.60 7.24 5.49
N ARG A 150 15.52 7.33 4.15
CA ARG A 150 14.47 8.09 3.44
C ARG A 150 13.09 7.59 3.87
N GLY A 151 12.86 6.28 3.80
CA GLY A 151 11.58 5.66 4.18
C GLY A 151 11.19 5.97 5.62
N ILE A 152 12.14 5.91 6.56
CA ILE A 152 11.92 6.24 7.97
C ILE A 152 11.49 7.71 8.16
N ILE A 153 12.17 8.65 7.49
CA ILE A 153 11.82 10.08 7.54
C ILE A 153 10.40 10.29 7.00
N VAL A 154 10.11 9.74 5.81
CA VAL A 154 8.78 9.85 5.19
C VAL A 154 7.70 9.27 6.10
N LEU A 155 7.94 8.10 6.72
CA LEU A 155 6.99 7.46 7.63
C LEU A 155 6.67 8.35 8.84
N PHE A 156 7.71 8.90 9.48
CA PHE A 156 7.54 9.79 10.63
C PHE A 156 6.68 11.01 10.28
N PHE A 157 6.99 11.68 9.17
CA PHE A 157 6.22 12.85 8.72
C PHE A 157 4.86 12.49 8.12
N PHE A 158 4.66 11.25 7.66
CA PHE A 158 3.35 10.72 7.31
C PHE A 158 2.47 10.64 8.56
N CYS A 159 2.98 10.13 9.68
CA CYS A 159 2.24 10.13 10.95
C CYS A 159 1.80 11.55 11.33
N ILE A 160 2.70 12.53 11.24
CA ILE A 160 2.39 13.95 11.50
C ILE A 160 1.35 14.48 10.51
N GLY A 161 1.52 14.26 9.21
CA GLY A 161 0.55 14.68 8.19
C GLY A 161 -0.84 14.08 8.42
N GLY A 162 -0.90 12.82 8.86
CA GLY A 162 -2.14 12.13 9.21
C GLY A 162 -2.81 12.71 10.46
N MET A 163 -2.02 13.13 11.45
CA MET A 163 -2.53 13.88 12.61
C MET A 163 -3.09 15.24 12.19
N LEU A 164 -2.34 16.03 11.41
CA LEU A 164 -2.82 17.32 10.89
C LEU A 164 -4.11 17.16 10.08
N GLY A 165 -4.17 16.14 9.23
CA GLY A 165 -5.38 15.81 8.48
C GLY A 165 -6.55 15.47 9.41
N THR A 166 -6.31 14.68 10.45
CA THR A 166 -7.33 14.28 11.45
C THR A 166 -7.84 15.48 12.25
N TRP A 167 -6.94 16.40 12.61
CA TRP A 167 -7.28 17.63 13.34
C TRP A 167 -8.13 18.59 12.50
N HIS A 168 -7.82 18.73 11.21
CA HIS A 168 -8.58 19.61 10.31
C HIS A 168 -9.91 18.99 9.86
N LEU A 169 -9.99 17.67 9.78
CA LEU A 169 -11.13 16.96 9.17
C LEU A 169 -12.51 17.36 9.72
N PRO A 170 -12.74 17.49 11.04
CA PRO A 170 -14.04 17.92 11.58
C PRO A 170 -14.47 19.30 11.09
N LYS A 171 -13.53 20.23 10.94
CA LYS A 171 -13.79 21.58 10.40
C LYS A 171 -14.05 21.53 8.91
N LEU A 172 -13.21 20.82 8.16
CA LEU A 172 -13.34 20.71 6.70
C LEU A 172 -14.65 20.03 6.29
N LYS A 173 -15.13 19.05 7.07
CA LYS A 173 -16.42 18.38 6.85
C LYS A 173 -17.63 19.33 6.86
N LYS A 174 -17.50 20.51 7.48
CA LYS A 174 -18.55 21.54 7.52
C LYS A 174 -18.44 22.56 6.37
N THR A 175 -17.52 22.35 5.42
CA THR A 175 -17.28 23.26 4.30
C THR A 175 -17.72 22.62 2.98
N PHE A 176 -17.81 23.44 1.94
CA PHE A 176 -18.09 23.02 0.55
C PHE A 176 -17.17 21.90 0.03
N LEU A 177 -16.00 21.70 0.65
CA LEU A 177 -15.06 20.65 0.27
C LEU A 177 -15.62 19.23 0.46
N PHE A 178 -16.54 19.05 1.43
CA PHE A 178 -17.16 17.76 1.74
C PHE A 178 -18.65 17.69 1.34
N GLU A 179 -19.21 18.80 0.86
CA GLU A 179 -20.57 18.86 0.33
C GLU A 179 -20.69 18.11 -1.01
N ASN A 180 -21.91 17.71 -1.38
CA ASN A 180 -22.25 17.10 -2.67
C ASN A 180 -21.43 15.85 -3.03
N GLY A 181 -21.02 15.07 -2.02
CA GLY A 181 -20.27 13.83 -2.23
C GLY A 181 -21.08 12.80 -3.03
N TYR A 182 -20.51 12.31 -4.14
CA TYR A 182 -21.14 11.28 -4.96
C TYR A 182 -20.51 9.91 -4.69
N THR A 183 -21.30 8.97 -4.19
CA THR A 183 -20.88 7.58 -3.99
C THR A 183 -21.48 6.71 -5.09
N LEU A 184 -20.62 6.00 -5.83
CA LEU A 184 -21.08 5.01 -6.82
C LEU A 184 -20.35 3.69 -6.64
N TYR A 185 -21.13 2.67 -6.34
CA TYR A 185 -20.72 1.27 -6.34
C TYR A 185 -21.25 0.64 -7.64
N LEU A 186 -20.33 0.20 -8.51
CA LEU A 186 -20.68 -0.22 -9.88
C LEU A 186 -21.76 -1.33 -9.93
N PRO A 187 -21.78 -2.32 -9.01
CA PRO A 187 -22.82 -3.35 -8.99
C PRO A 187 -24.24 -2.80 -8.84
N ASP A 188 -24.44 -1.62 -8.26
CA ASP A 188 -25.78 -1.02 -8.15
C ASP A 188 -26.37 -0.65 -9.51
N LYS A 189 -25.51 -0.32 -10.49
CA LYS A 189 -25.94 0.10 -11.82
C LYS A 189 -25.88 -1.02 -12.85
N PHE A 190 -24.87 -1.89 -12.75
CA PHE A 190 -24.55 -2.87 -13.78
C PHE A 190 -24.71 -4.32 -13.32
N GLY A 191 -25.10 -4.54 -12.06
CA GLY A 191 -24.96 -5.85 -11.41
C GLY A 191 -23.50 -6.26 -11.25
N TYR A 192 -23.25 -7.37 -10.56
CA TYR A 192 -21.88 -7.85 -10.31
C TYR A 192 -21.11 -8.19 -11.58
N ILE A 193 -21.74 -8.92 -12.51
CA ILE A 193 -21.10 -9.30 -13.77
C ILE A 193 -20.81 -8.07 -14.62
N GLY A 194 -21.78 -7.16 -14.76
CA GLY A 194 -21.59 -5.94 -15.53
C GLY A 194 -20.53 -5.02 -14.91
N ALA A 195 -20.47 -4.91 -13.58
CA ALA A 195 -19.44 -4.16 -12.88
C ALA A 195 -18.03 -4.71 -13.14
N VAL A 196 -17.86 -6.04 -13.17
CA VAL A 196 -16.60 -6.69 -13.55
C VAL A 196 -16.25 -6.37 -15.00
N VAL A 197 -17.19 -6.53 -15.93
CA VAL A 197 -16.97 -6.25 -17.36
C VAL A 197 -16.54 -4.80 -17.56
N VAL A 198 -17.27 -3.84 -16.99
CA VAL A 198 -16.92 -2.41 -17.07
C VAL A 198 -15.52 -2.15 -16.50
N SER A 199 -15.21 -2.74 -15.34
CA SER A 199 -13.89 -2.58 -14.71
C SER A 199 -12.77 -3.15 -15.59
N LEU A 200 -12.95 -4.34 -16.16
CA LEU A 200 -11.97 -4.98 -17.04
C LEU A 200 -11.78 -4.20 -18.36
N LEU A 201 -12.84 -3.63 -18.92
CA LEU A 201 -12.75 -2.75 -20.08
C LEU A 201 -11.92 -1.50 -19.77
N LEU A 202 -12.18 -0.84 -18.64
CA LEU A 202 -11.40 0.32 -18.20
C LEU A 202 -9.92 -0.04 -17.95
N LEU A 203 -9.64 -1.18 -17.30
CA LEU A 203 -8.27 -1.68 -17.11
C LEU A 203 -7.57 -1.99 -18.45
N THR A 204 -8.32 -2.53 -19.42
CA THR A 204 -7.79 -2.83 -20.76
C THR A 204 -7.44 -1.55 -21.52
N VAL A 205 -8.28 -0.52 -21.42
CA VAL A 205 -7.98 0.81 -21.98
C VAL A 205 -6.72 1.39 -21.34
N LEU A 206 -6.59 1.33 -20.01
CA LEU A 206 -5.38 1.78 -19.31
C LEU A 206 -4.13 0.97 -19.73
N TYR A 207 -4.28 -0.34 -19.90
CA TYR A 207 -3.20 -1.19 -20.39
C TYR A 207 -2.75 -0.79 -21.80
N ALA A 208 -3.70 -0.50 -22.69
CA ALA A 208 -3.43 -0.04 -24.05
C ALA A 208 -2.72 1.33 -24.04
N ILE A 209 -3.13 2.26 -23.17
CA ILE A 209 -2.46 3.57 -22.99
C ILE A 209 -1.00 3.35 -22.54
N VAL A 210 -0.78 2.53 -21.52
CA VAL A 210 0.56 2.20 -21.00
C VAL A 210 1.44 1.57 -22.08
N LYS A 211 0.92 0.57 -22.80
CA LYS A 211 1.65 -0.13 -23.87
C LYS A 211 1.98 0.79 -25.03
N THR A 212 1.05 1.66 -25.42
CA THR A 212 1.26 2.63 -26.51
C THR A 212 2.33 3.65 -26.11
N TYR A 213 2.29 4.16 -24.88
CA TYR A 213 3.31 5.09 -24.38
C TYR A 213 4.69 4.42 -24.28
N GLU A 214 4.76 3.19 -23.77
CA GLU A 214 6.00 2.39 -23.72
C GLU A 214 6.58 2.18 -25.12
N ASN A 215 5.76 1.77 -26.09
CA ASN A 215 6.18 1.60 -27.49
C ASN A 215 6.68 2.92 -28.10
N LYS A 216 6.01 4.04 -27.82
CA LYS A 216 6.47 5.37 -28.26
C LYS A 216 7.84 5.71 -27.69
N ARG A 217 8.08 5.47 -26.40
CA ARG A 217 9.37 5.71 -25.74
C ARG A 217 10.47 4.82 -26.30
N LYS A 218 10.15 3.54 -26.55
CA LYS A 218 11.06 2.55 -27.17
C LYS A 218 11.45 2.97 -28.59
N ASN A 219 10.47 3.32 -29.42
CA ASN A 219 10.71 3.74 -30.82
C ASN A 219 11.52 5.05 -30.88
N ALA A 220 11.34 5.95 -29.91
CA ALA A 220 12.12 7.18 -29.78
C ALA A 220 13.52 6.96 -29.17
N GLY A 221 13.92 5.73 -28.79
CA GLY A 221 15.21 5.46 -28.16
C GLY A 221 15.37 6.06 -26.76
N THR A 222 14.28 6.49 -26.13
CA THR A 222 14.29 7.19 -24.82
C THR A 222 13.97 6.27 -23.65
N GLN A 223 13.84 4.96 -23.91
CA GLN A 223 13.56 3.97 -22.87
C GLN A 223 14.85 3.60 -22.14
N VAL A 224 14.82 3.69 -20.81
CA VAL A 224 15.92 3.25 -19.94
C VAL A 224 15.40 2.12 -19.05
N LEU A 225 16.00 0.94 -19.19
CA LEU A 225 15.62 -0.23 -18.40
C LEU A 225 16.45 -0.30 -17.12
N GLU A 226 15.81 -0.69 -16.02
CA GLU A 226 16.51 -0.91 -14.75
C GLU A 226 17.49 -2.08 -14.90
N VAL A 227 18.76 -1.85 -14.58
CA VAL A 227 19.78 -2.90 -14.54
C VAL A 227 19.61 -3.66 -13.22
N ILE A 228 19.23 -4.93 -13.31
CA ILE A 228 19.15 -5.81 -12.14
C ILE A 228 20.59 -6.16 -11.70
N PRO A 229 20.95 -5.94 -10.42
CA PRO A 229 22.24 -6.35 -9.87
C PRO A 229 22.53 -7.82 -10.18
N GLU A 230 23.77 -8.13 -10.54
CA GLU A 230 24.16 -9.46 -11.01
C GLU A 230 23.84 -10.57 -10.00
N ASP A 231 23.98 -10.27 -8.71
CA ASP A 231 23.68 -11.19 -7.62
C ASP A 231 22.18 -11.42 -7.41
N GLU A 232 21.30 -10.56 -7.95
CA GLU A 232 19.84 -10.69 -7.91
C GLU A 232 19.25 -11.33 -9.18
N ARG A 233 20.08 -11.68 -10.16
CA ARG A 233 19.64 -12.35 -11.39
C ARG A 233 19.37 -13.84 -11.15
N PRO A 234 18.45 -14.47 -11.91
CA PRO A 234 18.23 -15.91 -11.82
C PRO A 234 19.54 -16.69 -12.01
N MET A 235 19.76 -17.69 -11.17
CA MET A 235 20.85 -18.66 -11.37
C MET A 235 20.49 -19.63 -12.50
N GLU A 236 21.49 -20.26 -13.13
CA GLU A 236 21.24 -21.39 -14.03
C GLU A 236 20.47 -22.49 -13.30
N GLU A 237 19.44 -23.04 -13.94
CA GLU A 237 18.61 -24.09 -13.35
C GLU A 237 19.44 -25.34 -13.10
N ALA A 238 19.40 -25.84 -11.86
CA ALA A 238 20.05 -27.10 -11.52
C ALA A 238 19.39 -28.26 -12.27
N LYS A 239 20.21 -29.15 -12.84
CA LYS A 239 19.74 -30.36 -13.55
C LYS A 239 18.87 -31.29 -12.68
N VAL A 240 18.99 -31.21 -11.35
CA VAL A 240 18.21 -31.98 -10.39
C VAL A 240 17.66 -31.04 -9.31
N TYR A 241 16.35 -31.01 -9.14
CA TYR A 241 15.70 -30.19 -8.11
C TYR A 241 15.96 -30.75 -6.71
N LYS A 242 16.41 -29.88 -5.80
CA LYS A 242 16.48 -30.13 -4.35
C LYS A 242 15.86 -28.96 -3.61
N PHE A 243 14.93 -29.25 -2.69
CA PHE A 243 14.21 -28.20 -1.94
C PHE A 243 15.17 -27.38 -1.05
N PHE A 244 15.99 -28.06 -0.23
CA PHE A 244 17.04 -27.38 0.56
C PHE A 244 18.33 -27.30 -0.24
N SER A 245 18.42 -26.34 -1.15
CA SER A 245 19.57 -26.11 -2.02
C SER A 245 19.94 -24.63 -2.08
N LYS A 246 21.15 -24.35 -2.59
CA LYS A 246 21.63 -22.98 -2.77
C LYS A 246 20.77 -22.23 -3.81
N GLU A 247 20.32 -22.95 -4.83
CA GLU A 247 19.48 -22.47 -5.91
C GLU A 247 18.09 -22.10 -5.39
N THR A 248 17.47 -22.97 -4.60
CA THR A 248 16.17 -22.68 -3.96
C THR A 248 16.30 -21.50 -3.00
N TYR A 249 17.35 -21.46 -2.18
CA TYR A 249 17.61 -20.32 -1.30
C TYR A 249 17.77 -19.02 -2.07
N HIS A 250 18.56 -19.03 -3.15
CA HIS A 250 18.77 -17.87 -4.01
C HIS A 250 17.45 -17.40 -4.61
N LYS A 251 16.64 -18.32 -5.16
CA LYS A 251 15.33 -18.02 -5.75
C LYS A 251 14.36 -17.34 -4.78
N PHE A 252 14.34 -17.76 -3.51
CA PHE A 252 13.42 -17.19 -2.51
C PHE A 252 13.98 -15.92 -1.84
N PHE A 253 15.28 -15.85 -1.54
CA PHE A 253 15.81 -14.78 -0.69
C PHE A 253 16.70 -13.78 -1.42
N VAL A 254 17.15 -14.06 -2.65
CA VAL A 254 18.13 -13.23 -3.36
C VAL A 254 17.64 -12.81 -4.75
N GLU A 255 17.07 -13.71 -5.54
CA GLU A 255 16.60 -13.48 -6.91
C GLU A 255 15.41 -12.53 -7.00
N ARG A 256 15.52 -11.47 -7.80
CA ARG A 256 14.43 -10.50 -7.96
C ARG A 256 13.24 -11.14 -8.68
N TRP A 257 12.09 -11.14 -8.01
CA TRP A 257 10.88 -11.74 -8.58
C TRP A 257 10.29 -10.87 -9.68
N SER A 258 9.64 -11.52 -10.65
CA SER A 258 8.86 -10.81 -11.65
C SER A 258 7.69 -10.07 -10.99
N PHE A 259 7.31 -8.92 -11.54
CA PHE A 259 6.18 -8.16 -11.01
C PHE A 259 4.86 -8.94 -11.07
N TYR A 260 4.69 -9.86 -12.02
CA TYR A 260 3.48 -10.67 -12.15
C TYR A 260 3.36 -11.72 -11.05
N VAL A 261 4.47 -12.34 -10.62
CA VAL A 261 4.47 -13.26 -9.46
C VAL A 261 3.96 -12.53 -8.23
N SER A 262 4.48 -11.33 -7.97
CA SER A 262 4.02 -10.51 -6.85
C SER A 262 2.58 -10.02 -7.01
N ALA A 263 2.15 -9.69 -8.22
CA ALA A 263 0.75 -9.33 -8.49
C ALA A 263 -0.20 -10.48 -8.12
N VAL A 264 0.11 -11.73 -8.51
CA VAL A 264 -0.69 -12.90 -8.13
C VAL A 264 -0.69 -13.10 -6.62
N LEU A 265 0.47 -13.09 -5.97
CA LEU A 265 0.59 -13.33 -4.53
C LEU A 265 -0.10 -12.23 -3.70
N ILE A 266 0.08 -10.96 -4.05
CA ILE A 266 -0.63 -9.84 -3.41
C ILE A 266 -2.13 -9.97 -3.66
N GLY A 267 -2.56 -10.40 -4.85
CA GLY A 267 -3.98 -10.63 -5.15
C GLY A 267 -4.60 -11.72 -4.27
N ILE A 268 -3.91 -12.86 -4.11
CA ILE A 268 -4.32 -13.94 -3.20
C ILE A 268 -4.39 -13.43 -1.76
N LEU A 269 -3.36 -12.72 -1.29
CA LEU A 269 -3.31 -12.16 0.06
C LEU A 269 -4.44 -11.14 0.29
N PHE A 270 -4.76 -10.32 -0.71
CA PHE A 270 -5.85 -9.35 -0.65
C PHE A 270 -7.22 -10.04 -0.49
N LEU A 271 -7.50 -11.07 -1.29
CA LEU A 271 -8.75 -11.83 -1.18
C LEU A 271 -8.83 -12.57 0.16
N PHE A 272 -7.71 -13.13 0.62
CA PHE A 272 -7.60 -13.74 1.94
C PHE A 272 -7.89 -12.73 3.06
N ILE A 273 -7.35 -11.52 2.96
CA ILE A 273 -7.60 -10.42 3.90
C ILE A 273 -9.10 -10.10 3.95
N ILE A 274 -9.74 -9.86 2.80
CA ILE A 274 -11.18 -9.55 2.74
C ILE A 274 -11.99 -10.66 3.43
N ASN A 275 -11.70 -11.92 3.10
CA ASN A 275 -12.44 -13.06 3.63
C ASN A 275 -12.24 -13.26 5.14
N THR A 276 -11.05 -12.98 5.67
CA THR A 276 -10.73 -13.24 7.09
C THR A 276 -11.00 -12.05 8.00
N SER A 277 -10.88 -10.81 7.52
CA SER A 277 -11.11 -9.61 8.34
C SER A 277 -12.44 -8.92 8.06
N GLY A 278 -13.15 -9.26 6.99
CA GLY A 278 -14.36 -8.54 6.55
C GLY A 278 -14.07 -7.14 5.99
N SER A 279 -12.81 -6.73 6.00
CA SER A 279 -12.35 -5.39 5.63
C SER A 279 -11.28 -5.46 4.56
N SER A 280 -11.21 -4.42 3.74
CA SER A 280 -10.18 -4.31 2.71
C SER A 280 -8.82 -4.01 3.29
N TRP A 281 -7.77 -4.29 2.52
CA TRP A 281 -6.43 -3.89 2.90
C TRP A 281 -6.33 -2.35 2.90
N GLY A 282 -5.82 -1.81 4.01
CA GLY A 282 -5.48 -0.39 4.16
C GLY A 282 -4.23 -0.24 5.00
N ALA A 283 -3.54 0.90 4.85
CA ALA A 283 -2.28 1.15 5.55
C ALA A 283 -2.24 2.51 6.28
N SER A 284 -2.98 3.53 5.84
CA SER A 284 -2.83 4.90 6.34
C SER A 284 -3.46 5.19 7.70
N GLY A 285 -4.47 4.43 8.12
CA GLY A 285 -5.15 4.60 9.42
C GLY A 285 -4.17 4.53 10.61
N PRO A 286 -3.41 3.42 10.75
CA PRO A 286 -2.41 3.24 11.79
C PRO A 286 -1.39 4.37 11.93
N TYR A 287 -1.01 5.05 10.84
CA TYR A 287 0.01 6.10 10.92
C TYR A 287 -0.43 7.27 11.81
N THR A 288 -1.73 7.59 11.81
CA THR A 288 -2.26 8.58 12.76
C THR A 288 -2.23 8.06 14.19
N HIS A 289 -2.60 6.79 14.41
CA HIS A 289 -2.57 6.19 15.74
C HIS A 289 -1.15 6.14 16.30
N TRP A 290 -0.15 5.83 15.47
CA TRP A 290 1.26 5.83 15.84
C TRP A 290 1.76 7.23 16.15
N GLY A 291 1.34 8.24 15.37
CA GLY A 291 1.60 9.64 15.67
C GLY A 291 1.02 10.05 17.03
N VAL A 292 -0.27 9.80 17.26
CA VAL A 292 -0.93 10.09 18.55
C VAL A 292 -0.21 9.38 19.70
N ALA A 293 0.10 8.09 19.59
CA ALA A 293 0.81 7.38 20.64
C ALA A 293 2.21 7.95 20.93
N LEU A 294 2.94 8.37 19.89
CA LEU A 294 4.26 8.97 20.06
C LEU A 294 4.15 10.31 20.80
N PHE A 295 3.25 11.18 20.37
CA PHE A 295 3.09 12.51 20.97
C PHE A 295 2.39 12.49 22.33
N SER A 296 1.54 11.51 22.61
CA SER A 296 0.99 11.27 23.96
C SER A 296 2.08 10.90 24.95
N LYS A 297 3.11 10.13 24.55
CA LYS A 297 4.29 9.87 25.39
C LYS A 297 5.12 11.13 25.66
N LEU A 298 5.01 12.15 24.81
CA LEU A 298 5.65 13.46 24.98
C LEU A 298 4.77 14.44 25.80
N GLY A 299 3.65 13.98 26.36
CA GLY A 299 2.77 14.76 27.24
C GLY A 299 1.65 15.52 26.52
N ILE A 300 1.43 15.30 25.21
CA ILE A 300 0.32 15.92 24.48
C ILE A 300 -0.96 15.09 24.69
N ASP A 301 -1.98 15.69 25.30
CA ASP A 301 -3.30 15.07 25.44
C ASP A 301 -4.17 15.34 24.20
N PHE A 302 -4.61 14.26 23.54
CA PHE A 302 -5.49 14.30 22.37
C PHE A 302 -6.96 13.99 22.72
N SER A 303 -7.26 13.66 23.97
CA SER A 303 -8.59 13.21 24.40
C SER A 303 -9.66 14.29 24.23
N ALA A 304 -9.27 15.55 24.43
CA ALA A 304 -10.13 16.72 24.28
C ALA A 304 -10.12 17.32 22.86
N ILE A 305 -9.35 16.75 21.91
CA ILE A 305 -9.22 17.32 20.56
C ILE A 305 -10.16 16.59 19.58
N ASP A 306 -11.07 17.35 18.98
CA ASP A 306 -11.99 16.86 17.97
C ASP A 306 -11.28 16.10 16.84
N GLY A 307 -11.84 14.96 16.45
CA GLY A 307 -11.31 14.08 15.41
C GLY A 307 -10.36 12.99 15.91
N PHE A 308 -9.78 13.12 17.11
CA PHE A 308 -8.83 12.14 17.64
C PHE A 308 -9.42 11.03 18.51
N ALA A 309 -10.70 11.12 18.90
CA ALA A 309 -11.34 10.13 19.78
C ALA A 309 -11.11 8.67 19.34
N GLY A 310 -11.23 8.37 18.05
CA GLY A 310 -10.95 7.03 17.51
C GLY A 310 -9.49 6.61 17.65
N SER A 311 -8.55 7.54 17.47
CA SER A 311 -7.12 7.26 17.68
C SER A 311 -6.78 7.09 19.15
N VAL A 312 -7.33 7.93 20.03
CA VAL A 312 -7.14 7.81 21.49
C VAL A 312 -7.65 6.46 21.98
N LYS A 313 -8.82 6.00 21.50
CA LYS A 313 -9.34 4.66 21.83
C LYS A 313 -8.38 3.54 21.43
N VAL A 314 -7.80 3.62 20.22
CA VAL A 314 -6.81 2.64 19.75
C VAL A 314 -5.54 2.68 20.59
N VAL A 315 -5.02 3.87 20.89
CA VAL A 315 -3.79 4.04 21.68
C VAL A 315 -3.97 3.51 23.11
N ASN A 316 -5.10 3.82 23.75
CA ASN A 316 -5.42 3.33 25.10
C ASN A 316 -5.62 1.81 25.14
N GLY A 317 -6.15 1.21 24.06
CA GLY A 317 -6.26 -0.24 23.92
C GLY A 317 -4.93 -0.96 23.58
N GLY A 318 -3.87 -0.20 23.30
CA GLY A 318 -2.56 -0.70 22.89
C GLY A 318 -2.43 -0.90 21.38
N ILE A 319 -1.40 -0.30 20.77
CA ILE A 319 -1.14 -0.39 19.32
C ILE A 319 -0.95 -1.83 18.83
N LEU A 320 -0.40 -2.71 19.66
CA LEU A 320 -0.20 -4.13 19.30
C LEU A 320 -1.49 -4.94 19.34
N ASN A 321 -2.60 -4.35 19.83
CA ASN A 321 -3.94 -4.92 19.78
C ASN A 321 -4.77 -4.34 18.63
N ASP A 322 -4.27 -3.32 17.92
CA ASP A 322 -4.92 -2.81 16.71
C ASP A 322 -4.55 -3.69 15.51
N PRO A 323 -5.52 -4.40 14.89
CA PRO A 323 -5.22 -5.36 13.82
C PRO A 323 -4.46 -4.73 12.66
N VAL A 324 -4.85 -3.54 12.22
CA VAL A 324 -4.22 -2.90 11.05
C VAL A 324 -2.81 -2.41 11.38
N SER A 325 -2.57 -1.91 12.60
CA SER A 325 -1.21 -1.62 13.10
C SER A 325 -0.34 -2.86 13.10
N VAL A 326 -0.83 -4.00 13.60
CA VAL A 326 -0.11 -5.28 13.62
C VAL A 326 0.24 -5.72 12.20
N ARG A 327 -0.68 -5.58 11.23
CA ARG A 327 -0.39 -5.87 9.81
C ARG A 327 0.69 -4.95 9.25
N ASN A 328 0.63 -3.65 9.53
CA ASN A 328 1.65 -2.71 9.07
C ASN A 328 3.03 -2.98 9.69
N ILE A 329 3.09 -3.32 10.98
CA ILE A 329 4.32 -3.79 11.64
C ILE A 329 4.82 -5.07 10.97
N GLY A 330 3.91 -6.00 10.66
CA GLY A 330 4.22 -7.20 9.87
C GLY A 330 4.84 -6.88 8.52
N ILE A 331 4.37 -5.84 7.80
CA ILE A 331 4.98 -5.41 6.52
C ILE A 331 6.43 -4.97 6.72
N ILE A 332 6.72 -4.17 7.76
CA ILE A 332 8.08 -3.74 8.09
C ILE A 332 8.95 -4.98 8.41
N LEU A 333 8.45 -5.86 9.28
CA LEU A 333 9.19 -7.05 9.72
C LEU A 333 9.39 -8.06 8.58
N GLY A 334 8.43 -8.20 7.67
CA GLY A 334 8.53 -9.09 6.52
C GLY A 334 9.62 -8.64 5.54
N ALA A 335 9.70 -7.33 5.28
CA ALA A 335 10.78 -6.75 4.48
C ALA A 335 12.15 -6.86 5.18
N LEU A 336 12.20 -6.63 6.50
CA LEU A 336 13.41 -6.80 7.32
C LEU A 336 13.93 -8.25 7.29
N ILE A 337 13.06 -9.23 7.58
CA ILE A 337 13.40 -10.66 7.56
C ILE A 337 13.91 -11.05 6.17
N CYS A 338 13.23 -10.60 5.11
CA CYS A 338 13.66 -10.85 3.74
C CYS A 338 15.11 -10.37 3.50
N MET A 339 15.44 -9.15 3.90
CA MET A 339 16.77 -8.56 3.69
C MET A 339 17.86 -9.16 4.58
N LEU A 340 17.51 -9.54 5.82
CA LEU A 340 18.41 -10.23 6.73
C LEU A 340 18.75 -11.64 6.24
N LEU A 341 17.75 -12.39 5.78
CA LEU A 341 17.96 -13.70 5.16
C LEU A 341 18.71 -13.57 3.82
N ALA A 342 18.50 -12.51 3.05
CA ALA A 342 19.36 -12.24 1.89
C ALA A 342 20.83 -11.95 2.27
N GLY A 343 21.11 -11.62 3.53
CA GLY A 343 22.42 -11.17 4.00
C GLY A 343 22.84 -9.82 3.39
N LYS A 344 21.85 -8.99 3.04
CA LYS A 344 22.00 -7.69 2.35
C LYS A 344 21.49 -6.50 3.16
N TRP A 345 20.98 -6.72 4.37
CA TRP A 345 20.41 -5.63 5.17
C TRP A 345 21.49 -4.63 5.60
N LYS A 346 21.21 -3.34 5.41
CA LYS A 346 22.04 -2.24 5.91
C LYS A 346 21.21 -0.96 5.95
N PHE A 347 21.54 -0.04 6.83
CA PHE A 347 21.07 1.33 6.68
C PHE A 347 21.67 1.94 5.42
N TYR A 348 20.82 2.58 4.60
CA TYR A 348 21.28 3.32 3.43
C TYR A 348 20.73 4.75 3.43
N VAL A 349 21.67 5.69 3.29
CA VAL A 349 21.44 7.14 3.17
C VAL A 349 22.03 7.55 1.83
N ASN A 350 21.19 7.57 0.79
CA ASN A 350 21.59 7.92 -0.57
C ASN A 350 21.04 9.29 -0.96
N PHE A 351 21.15 10.27 -0.06
CA PHE A 351 20.64 11.63 -0.26
C PHE A 351 21.44 12.66 0.55
N LYS A 352 21.35 13.93 0.14
CA LYS A 352 22.01 15.06 0.82
C LYS A 352 21.13 15.52 1.99
N ALA A 353 21.73 16.11 3.02
CA ALA A 353 20.97 16.59 4.20
C ALA A 353 19.80 17.52 3.82
N LYS A 354 19.99 18.38 2.80
CA LYS A 354 18.95 19.27 2.26
C LYS A 354 17.71 18.52 1.72
N ASP A 355 17.87 17.28 1.27
CA ASP A 355 16.78 16.50 0.66
C ASP A 355 15.76 16.04 1.72
N THR A 356 16.18 16.01 2.99
CA THR A 356 15.32 15.68 4.15
C THR A 356 14.07 16.55 4.23
N VAL A 357 14.16 17.83 3.86
CA VAL A 357 13.00 18.73 3.86
C VAL A 357 11.93 18.26 2.87
N PHE A 358 12.35 17.75 1.71
CA PHE A 358 11.42 17.24 0.70
C PHE A 358 10.78 15.92 1.14
N TYR A 359 11.52 15.05 1.81
CA TYR A 359 10.97 13.83 2.38
C TYR A 359 10.00 14.10 3.54
N ALA A 360 10.29 15.11 4.37
CA ALA A 360 9.38 15.58 5.40
C ALA A 360 8.08 16.13 4.80
N LEU A 361 8.19 17.03 3.81
CA LEU A 361 7.03 17.56 3.09
C LEU A 361 6.25 16.44 2.39
N ALA A 362 6.93 15.47 1.77
CA ALA A 362 6.30 14.32 1.15
C ALA A 362 5.48 13.50 2.15
N GLY A 363 6.05 13.19 3.32
CA GLY A 363 5.33 12.51 4.40
C GLY A 363 4.08 13.29 4.81
N ILE A 364 4.21 14.59 5.07
CA ILE A 364 3.07 15.45 5.45
C ILE A 364 1.98 15.44 4.38
N LEU A 365 2.34 15.61 3.10
CA LEU A 365 1.40 15.59 1.97
C LEU A 365 0.69 14.24 1.84
N MET A 366 1.42 13.12 1.98
CA MET A 366 0.83 11.77 1.96
C MET A 366 -0.12 11.56 3.13
N GLY A 367 0.27 11.98 4.35
CA GLY A 367 -0.56 11.89 5.55
C GLY A 367 -1.84 12.68 5.46
N TYR A 368 -1.71 13.95 5.09
CA TYR A 368 -2.83 14.87 4.97
C TYR A 368 -3.76 14.46 3.82
N GLY A 369 -3.19 14.17 2.65
CA GLY A 369 -3.94 13.73 1.48
C GLY A 369 -4.69 12.42 1.71
N ALA A 370 -4.09 11.46 2.44
CA ALA A 370 -4.75 10.21 2.79
C ALA A 370 -5.98 10.40 3.70
N LYS A 371 -5.99 11.44 4.55
CA LYS A 371 -7.16 11.76 5.39
C LYS A 371 -8.28 12.41 4.60
N LEU A 372 -7.94 13.33 3.69
CA LEU A 372 -8.94 13.97 2.84
C LEU A 372 -9.59 12.98 1.87
N ALA A 373 -8.81 12.07 1.29
CA ALA A 373 -9.30 11.05 0.38
C ALA A 373 -9.87 9.80 1.05
N GLY A 374 -9.89 9.74 2.39
CA GLY A 374 -10.36 8.56 3.13
C GLY A 374 -9.51 7.29 2.89
N GLY A 375 -8.29 7.42 2.36
CA GLY A 375 -7.39 6.30 2.11
C GLY A 375 -6.12 6.68 1.35
N CYS A 376 -5.16 5.77 1.34
CA CYS A 376 -3.93 5.85 0.54
C CYS A 376 -4.04 4.98 -0.73
N ASN A 377 -2.92 4.74 -1.43
CA ASN A 377 -2.90 3.89 -2.65
C ASN A 377 -3.47 2.49 -2.45
N VAL A 378 -3.33 1.93 -1.26
CA VAL A 378 -3.87 0.61 -0.97
C VAL A 378 -5.38 0.69 -0.68
N GLY A 379 -5.80 1.69 0.12
CA GLY A 379 -7.17 1.81 0.58
C GLY A 379 -8.11 2.52 -0.40
N ALA A 380 -7.74 3.71 -0.87
CA ALA A 380 -8.57 4.50 -1.78
C ALA A 380 -8.44 4.06 -3.24
N LEU A 381 -7.22 3.71 -3.70
CA LEU A 381 -7.00 3.27 -5.08
C LEU A 381 -7.25 1.77 -5.26
N PHE A 382 -6.36 0.93 -4.74
CA PHE A 382 -6.37 -0.51 -5.03
C PHE A 382 -7.64 -1.18 -4.52
N SER A 383 -7.96 -1.00 -3.23
CA SER A 383 -9.18 -1.57 -2.67
C SER A 383 -10.43 -0.93 -3.27
N GLY A 384 -10.41 0.36 -3.60
CA GLY A 384 -11.51 1.02 -4.30
C GLY A 384 -11.81 0.36 -5.64
N ILE A 385 -10.82 0.20 -6.52
CA ILE A 385 -10.99 -0.45 -7.83
C ILE A 385 -11.36 -1.92 -7.67
N ALA A 386 -10.62 -2.67 -6.84
CA ALA A 386 -10.86 -4.10 -6.64
C ALA A 386 -12.28 -4.37 -6.11
N ASN A 387 -12.79 -3.52 -5.23
CA ASN A 387 -14.14 -3.63 -4.69
C ASN A 387 -15.18 -2.86 -5.52
N MET A 388 -14.89 -2.57 -6.81
CA MET A 388 -15.82 -2.00 -7.79
C MET A 388 -16.42 -0.64 -7.39
N SER A 389 -15.65 0.19 -6.68
CA SER A 389 -15.99 1.58 -6.34
C SER A 389 -15.55 2.54 -7.46
N LEU A 390 -16.42 3.47 -7.85
CA LEU A 390 -16.04 4.56 -8.75
C LEU A 390 -14.93 5.44 -8.15
N SER A 391 -14.91 5.61 -6.82
CA SER A 391 -13.93 6.45 -6.13
C SER A 391 -12.50 6.01 -6.39
N GLY A 392 -12.25 4.70 -6.54
CA GLY A 392 -10.91 4.18 -6.84
C GLY A 392 -10.38 4.64 -8.21
N TRP A 393 -11.26 4.74 -9.21
CA TRP A 393 -10.93 5.25 -10.53
C TRP A 393 -10.64 6.75 -10.52
N VAL A 394 -11.46 7.53 -9.81
CA VAL A 394 -11.22 8.97 -9.66
C VAL A 394 -9.92 9.23 -8.92
N PHE A 395 -9.66 8.47 -7.85
CA PHE A 395 -8.41 8.57 -7.11
C PHE A 395 -7.21 8.21 -7.99
N LEU A 396 -7.30 7.18 -8.85
CA LEU A 396 -6.24 6.83 -9.80
C LEU A 396 -5.86 8.05 -10.66
N VAL A 397 -6.85 8.73 -11.24
CA VAL A 397 -6.60 9.89 -12.10
C VAL A 397 -5.90 10.99 -11.31
N MET A 398 -6.42 11.37 -10.14
CA MET A 398 -5.84 12.44 -9.33
C MET A 398 -4.45 12.09 -8.79
N LEU A 399 -4.25 10.83 -8.41
CA LEU A 399 -2.95 10.32 -7.97
C LEU A 399 -1.92 10.35 -9.09
N VAL A 400 -2.29 9.98 -10.32
CA VAL A 400 -1.38 10.03 -11.47
C VAL A 400 -1.04 11.47 -11.82
N ILE A 401 -2.02 12.38 -11.87
CA ILE A 401 -1.78 13.81 -12.09
C ILE A 401 -0.84 14.37 -11.02
N GLY A 402 -1.11 14.09 -9.74
CA GLY A 402 -0.25 14.50 -8.63
C GLY A 402 1.15 13.91 -8.74
N GLY A 403 1.25 12.64 -9.16
CA GLY A 403 2.52 11.99 -9.40
C GLY A 403 3.33 12.66 -10.51
N LEU A 404 2.71 13.05 -11.62
CA LEU A 404 3.38 13.77 -12.70
C LEU A 404 3.89 15.15 -12.25
N ILE A 405 3.13 15.87 -11.40
CA ILE A 405 3.58 17.11 -10.76
C ILE A 405 4.78 16.82 -9.84
N GLY A 406 4.70 15.77 -9.01
CA GLY A 406 5.79 15.33 -8.15
C GLY A 406 7.07 15.00 -8.93
N ILE A 407 6.94 14.41 -10.12
CA ILE A 407 8.09 14.13 -11.01
C ILE A 407 8.77 15.43 -11.45
N GLN A 408 8.00 16.46 -11.80
CA GLN A 408 8.57 17.75 -12.18
C GLN A 408 9.34 18.39 -11.02
N ILE A 409 8.81 18.29 -9.80
CA ILE A 409 9.47 18.78 -8.58
C ILE A 409 10.78 18.01 -8.35
N VAL A 410 10.75 16.67 -8.39
CA VAL A 410 11.93 15.82 -8.23
C VAL A 410 13.03 16.18 -9.25
N LYS A 411 12.67 16.36 -10.53
CA LYS A 411 13.61 16.78 -11.57
C LYS A 411 14.18 18.18 -11.33
N LYS A 412 13.33 19.13 -10.96
CA LYS A 412 13.71 20.55 -10.77
C LYS A 412 14.70 20.72 -9.61
N PHE A 413 14.52 19.97 -8.53
CA PHE A 413 15.34 20.09 -7.33
C PHE A 413 16.41 19.00 -7.19
N ASP A 414 16.57 18.14 -8.21
CA ASP A 414 17.52 17.01 -8.22
C ASP A 414 17.39 16.12 -6.96
N ILE A 415 16.15 15.79 -6.61
CA ILE A 415 15.84 15.00 -5.42
C ILE A 415 16.17 13.53 -5.73
N PRO A 416 17.01 12.86 -4.93
CA PRO A 416 17.25 11.44 -5.08
C PRO A 416 15.95 10.70 -4.80
N ALA A 417 15.46 10.00 -5.82
CA ALA A 417 14.19 9.28 -5.73
C ALA A 417 14.41 7.78 -5.69
#